data_AF-M0LY22-F1
#
_entry.id   AF-M0LY22-F1
#
_cell.length_a   1.000
_cell.length_b   1.000
_cell.length_c   1.000
_cell.angle_alpha   90.00
_cell.angle_beta   90.00
_cell.angle_gamma   90.00
#
_symmetry.space_group_name_H-M   'P 1'
#
loop_
_entity.id
_entity.type
_entity.pdbx_description
1 polymer ?
#
loop_
_entity_poly.entity_id
_entity_poly.type
_entity_poly.pdbx_seq_one_letter_code
_entity_poly.pdbx_strand_id
1 'polypeptide(L)'
;MESFDVRIHANTTLLNYDAEGDNGEPYFRVNINGEQVTATGQVDRADNANITVPMNRSVLSGWGQTDLNVTAILVDRDAIFDDEVTQWSTNVAYSPPPTPTPTETPTPTPTATEVASTPAEALPDTVQVSEAEVDTPTAIETETGDQGPEYYETLIQAGLSNEGVAVESVDTTAGSTYLEYTTISTTQGDLASEIGMVAGAYAFAIGDGYESSDMQVTVLGADGSEIGTYEVQSEWAEQYNNGEITGEEFSIRVLETLETETV
;
A
#
# COMPACT_ATOMS: atom_id res chain seq x y z
N MET A 1 -24.32 -17.06 9.13
CA MET A 1 -22.99 -17.41 9.71
C MET A 1 -22.41 -16.10 10.19
N GLU A 2 -22.01 -15.99 11.45
CA GLU A 2 -21.52 -14.69 11.99
C GLU A 2 -20.02 -14.45 11.72
N SER A 3 -19.29 -15.51 11.37
CA SER A 3 -17.89 -15.49 10.97
C SER A 3 -17.57 -16.73 10.13
N PHE A 4 -16.45 -16.67 9.40
CA PHE A 4 -15.85 -17.82 8.73
C PHE A 4 -14.33 -17.62 8.65
N ASP A 5 -13.59 -18.67 8.29
CA ASP A 5 -12.14 -18.57 8.05
C ASP A 5 -11.86 -18.69 6.56
N VAL A 6 -10.93 -17.87 6.07
CA VAL A 6 -10.32 -18.08 4.76
C VAL A 6 -9.07 -18.93 4.96
N ARG A 7 -9.08 -20.14 4.40
CA ARG A 7 -7.93 -21.07 4.43
C ARG A 7 -7.22 -21.02 3.10
N ILE A 8 -5.96 -20.64 3.13
CA ILE A 8 -5.12 -20.46 1.96
C ILE A 8 -4.07 -21.57 1.96
N HIS A 9 -3.96 -22.27 0.84
CA HIS A 9 -2.90 -23.24 0.59
C HIS A 9 -2.14 -22.82 -0.65
N ALA A 10 -0.91 -22.34 -0.46
CA ALA A 10 -0.12 -21.71 -1.51
C ALA A 10 1.36 -22.03 -1.36
N ASN A 11 2.09 -21.94 -2.47
CA ASN A 11 3.54 -21.87 -2.44
C ASN A 11 3.94 -20.40 -2.18
N THR A 12 4.63 -20.15 -1.07
CA THR A 12 5.09 -18.82 -0.65
C THR A 12 6.61 -18.67 -0.77
N THR A 13 7.30 -19.53 -1.54
CA THR A 13 8.77 -19.44 -1.63
C THR A 13 9.26 -18.21 -2.39
N LEU A 14 8.42 -17.64 -3.28
CA LEU A 14 8.72 -16.44 -4.08
C LEU A 14 10.14 -16.44 -4.69
N LEU A 15 10.52 -17.56 -5.32
CA LEU A 15 11.89 -17.72 -5.84
C LEU A 15 12.09 -16.81 -7.06
N ASN A 16 13.02 -15.85 -6.95
CA ASN A 16 13.35 -14.85 -7.96
C ASN A 16 12.19 -13.90 -8.29
N TYR A 17 11.36 -13.58 -7.30
CA TYR A 17 10.28 -12.59 -7.48
C TYR A 17 10.76 -11.16 -7.23
N ASP A 18 11.71 -10.97 -6.33
CA ASP A 18 12.36 -9.70 -6.10
C ASP A 18 13.49 -9.46 -7.14
N ALA A 19 13.51 -8.26 -7.73
CA ALA A 19 14.52 -7.79 -8.67
C ALA A 19 15.86 -7.47 -7.98
N GLU A 20 15.85 -7.13 -6.70
CA GLU A 20 17.02 -6.87 -5.84
C GLU A 20 17.79 -8.15 -5.47
N GLY A 21 17.22 -9.33 -5.80
CA GLY A 21 17.89 -10.61 -5.63
C GLY A 21 17.83 -11.19 -4.22
N ASP A 22 17.07 -10.54 -3.33
CA ASP A 22 16.65 -11.15 -2.09
C ASP A 22 15.48 -12.12 -2.34
N ASN A 23 15.14 -12.88 -1.30
CA ASN A 23 13.95 -13.70 -1.39
C ASN A 23 12.79 -12.86 -0.85
N GLY A 24 11.72 -12.78 -1.63
CA GLY A 24 10.52 -12.03 -1.27
C GLY A 24 10.02 -12.23 0.16
N GLU A 25 9.30 -11.22 0.63
CA GLU A 25 8.61 -11.11 1.91
C GLU A 25 7.11 -11.39 1.74
N PRO A 26 6.71 -12.65 1.48
CA PRO A 26 5.34 -12.97 1.12
C PRO A 26 4.38 -12.57 2.23
N TYR A 27 3.24 -12.01 1.86
CA TYR A 27 2.08 -11.89 2.73
C TYR A 27 0.79 -12.00 1.89
N PHE A 28 -0.36 -12.09 2.55
CA PHE A 28 -1.65 -12.16 1.85
C PHE A 28 -2.50 -10.93 2.14
N ARG A 29 -3.00 -10.30 1.07
CA ARG A 29 -4.17 -9.40 1.14
C ARG A 29 -5.43 -10.23 0.93
N VAL A 30 -6.50 -9.90 1.65
CA VAL A 30 -7.81 -10.50 1.41
C VAL A 30 -8.85 -9.43 1.15
N ASN A 31 -9.51 -9.55 0.01
CA ASN A 31 -10.53 -8.63 -0.47
C ASN A 31 -11.90 -9.32 -0.43
N ILE A 32 -12.94 -8.53 -0.15
CA ILE A 32 -14.34 -8.93 -0.28
C ILE A 32 -14.99 -8.00 -1.30
N ASN A 33 -15.56 -8.57 -2.36
CA ASN A 33 -16.20 -7.83 -3.45
C ASN A 33 -15.33 -6.69 -4.03
N GLY A 34 -14.01 -6.93 -4.10
CA GLY A 34 -13.03 -5.97 -4.61
C GLY A 34 -12.43 -5.00 -3.59
N GLU A 35 -12.97 -4.93 -2.36
CA GLU A 35 -12.44 -4.07 -1.30
C GLU A 35 -11.52 -4.87 -0.37
N GLN A 36 -10.31 -4.39 -0.10
CA GLN A 36 -9.41 -5.01 0.87
C GLN A 36 -10.00 -4.90 2.27
N VAL A 37 -10.19 -6.05 2.93
CA VAL A 37 -10.77 -6.10 4.28
C VAL A 37 -9.76 -6.48 5.36
N THR A 38 -8.67 -7.16 4.99
CA THR A 38 -7.58 -7.52 5.91
C THR A 38 -6.32 -7.90 5.14
N ALA A 39 -5.19 -7.93 5.85
CA ALA A 39 -3.93 -8.48 5.37
C ALA A 39 -3.26 -9.29 6.48
N THR A 40 -2.49 -10.31 6.12
CA THR A 40 -1.65 -11.04 7.08
C THR A 40 -0.38 -10.24 7.40
N GLY A 41 0.32 -10.64 8.47
CA GLY A 41 1.74 -10.35 8.55
C GLY A 41 2.51 -11.10 7.46
N GLN A 42 3.83 -10.86 7.39
CA GLN A 42 4.73 -11.67 6.59
C GLN A 42 4.56 -13.14 6.97
N VAL A 43 4.50 -14.01 5.96
CA VAL A 43 4.35 -15.45 6.14
C VAL A 43 5.67 -16.15 5.88
N ASP A 44 5.88 -17.29 6.52
CA ASP A 44 7.07 -18.10 6.24
C ASP A 44 7.08 -18.55 4.78
N ARG A 45 8.26 -18.52 4.17
CA ARG A 45 8.52 -19.07 2.83
C ARG A 45 8.44 -20.59 2.87
N ALA A 46 7.46 -21.17 2.19
CA ALA A 46 7.26 -22.61 2.13
C ALA A 46 6.56 -23.05 0.84
N ASP A 47 6.95 -24.21 0.30
CA ASP A 47 6.34 -24.77 -0.92
C ASP A 47 4.84 -25.09 -0.76
N ASN A 48 4.36 -25.24 0.48
CA ASN A 48 3.00 -25.62 0.83
C ASN A 48 2.56 -24.93 2.14
N ALA A 49 2.63 -23.61 2.15
CA ALA A 49 2.16 -22.82 3.29
C ALA A 49 0.64 -23.01 3.48
N ASN A 50 0.24 -23.11 4.75
CA ASN A 50 -1.16 -23.24 5.15
C ASN A 50 -1.53 -22.08 6.08
N ILE A 51 -2.19 -21.06 5.53
CA ILE A 51 -2.53 -19.82 6.24
C ILE A 51 -4.03 -19.80 6.53
N THR A 52 -4.41 -19.34 7.71
CA THR A 52 -5.82 -19.12 8.09
C THR A 52 -6.02 -17.66 8.42
N VAL A 53 -6.92 -17.00 7.70
CA VAL A 53 -7.29 -15.60 7.91
C VAL A 53 -8.70 -15.54 8.49
N PRO A 54 -8.88 -15.13 9.76
CA PRO A 54 -10.18 -15.14 10.41
C PRO A 54 -11.06 -13.97 9.92
N MET A 55 -12.23 -14.29 9.36
CA MET A 55 -13.24 -13.30 8.96
C MET A 55 -14.26 -13.13 10.08
N ASN A 56 -13.91 -12.27 11.03
CA ASN A 56 -14.74 -11.96 12.18
C ASN A 56 -15.83 -10.93 11.83
N ARG A 57 -16.81 -10.79 12.73
CA ARG A 57 -17.94 -9.84 12.55
C ARG A 57 -17.51 -8.41 12.24
N SER A 58 -16.40 -7.93 12.82
CA SER A 58 -15.89 -6.58 12.56
C SER A 58 -15.44 -6.38 11.10
N VAL A 59 -14.85 -7.42 10.50
CA VAL A 59 -14.45 -7.44 9.08
C VAL A 59 -15.70 -7.52 8.19
N LEU A 60 -16.72 -8.24 8.66
CA LEU A 60 -17.92 -8.54 7.88
C LEU A 60 -19.08 -7.54 8.05
N SER A 61 -19.01 -6.59 9.00
CA SER A 61 -20.16 -5.78 9.41
C SER A 61 -20.66 -4.78 8.36
N GLY A 62 -19.90 -4.52 7.31
CA GLY A 62 -20.30 -3.65 6.18
C GLY A 62 -21.10 -4.37 5.08
N TRP A 63 -21.14 -5.70 5.09
CA TRP A 63 -21.63 -6.46 3.94
C TRP A 63 -23.08 -6.94 4.15
N GLY A 64 -24.01 -6.38 3.37
CA GLY A 64 -25.43 -6.77 3.38
C GLY A 64 -25.79 -7.87 2.37
N GLN A 65 -24.83 -8.34 1.58
CA GLN A 65 -25.06 -9.28 0.48
C GLN A 65 -25.06 -10.73 0.97
N THR A 66 -25.78 -11.60 0.26
CA THR A 66 -25.87 -13.03 0.59
C THR A 66 -24.74 -13.87 0.02
N ASP A 67 -24.00 -13.35 -0.96
CA ASP A 67 -22.84 -14.00 -1.53
C ASP A 67 -21.69 -13.00 -1.50
N LEU A 68 -20.58 -13.40 -0.90
CA LEU A 68 -19.35 -12.61 -0.83
C LEU A 68 -18.37 -13.18 -1.84
N ASN A 69 -17.88 -12.37 -2.78
CA ASN A 69 -16.73 -12.71 -3.58
C ASN A 69 -15.47 -12.46 -2.74
N VAL A 70 -14.83 -13.53 -2.27
CA VAL A 70 -13.62 -13.46 -1.45
C VAL A 70 -12.43 -13.71 -2.36
N THR A 71 -11.51 -12.76 -2.42
CA THR A 71 -10.26 -12.86 -3.18
C THR A 71 -9.08 -12.83 -2.20
N ALA A 72 -8.22 -13.84 -2.25
CA ALA A 72 -6.93 -13.82 -1.58
C ALA A 72 -5.85 -13.51 -2.61
N ILE A 73 -4.95 -12.59 -2.29
CA ILE A 73 -3.86 -12.14 -3.16
C ILE A 73 -2.56 -12.44 -2.42
N LEU A 74 -1.67 -13.23 -3.02
CA LEU A 74 -0.29 -13.38 -2.56
C LEU A 74 0.49 -12.18 -3.07
N VAL A 75 1.17 -11.51 -2.16
CA VAL A 75 1.87 -10.27 -2.41
C VAL A 75 3.29 -10.43 -1.89
N ASP A 76 4.25 -9.95 -2.67
CA ASP A 76 5.61 -9.74 -2.20
C ASP A 76 5.68 -8.36 -1.57
N ARG A 77 6.25 -8.25 -0.36
CA ARG A 77 6.41 -6.93 0.26
C ARG A 77 7.79 -6.41 -0.10
N ASP A 78 7.82 -5.27 -0.78
CA ASP A 78 9.06 -4.55 -1.02
C ASP A 78 9.07 -3.24 -0.23
N ALA A 79 10.22 -2.59 -0.22
CA ALA A 79 10.39 -1.35 0.55
C ALA A 79 9.42 -0.25 0.10
N ILE A 80 8.99 -0.28 -1.18
CA ILE A 80 8.26 0.83 -1.80
C ILE A 80 6.93 0.38 -2.38
N PHE A 81 6.91 -0.74 -3.10
CA PHE A 81 5.67 -1.27 -3.67
C PHE A 81 5.50 -2.73 -3.28
N ASP A 82 4.25 -3.16 -3.28
CA ASP A 82 3.88 -4.50 -2.90
C ASP A 82 3.52 -5.26 -4.19
N ASP A 83 4.39 -6.13 -4.67
CA ASP A 83 4.20 -6.84 -5.94
C ASP A 83 3.10 -7.91 -5.83
N GLU A 84 2.05 -7.80 -6.66
CA GLU A 84 1.05 -8.87 -6.76
C GLU A 84 1.63 -10.08 -7.50
N VAL A 85 1.86 -11.16 -6.76
CA VAL A 85 2.39 -12.41 -7.29
C VAL A 85 1.29 -13.20 -7.99
N THR A 86 0.16 -13.39 -7.31
CA THR A 86 -0.97 -14.16 -7.82
C THR A 86 -2.22 -13.96 -6.96
N GLN A 87 -3.40 -14.28 -7.50
CA GLN A 87 -4.67 -14.15 -6.81
C GLN A 87 -5.62 -15.33 -7.04
N TRP A 88 -6.47 -15.58 -6.04
CA TRP A 88 -7.50 -16.62 -6.07
C TRP A 88 -8.83 -16.08 -5.54
N SER A 89 -9.92 -16.31 -6.28
CA SER A 89 -11.26 -15.86 -5.88
C SER A 89 -12.22 -17.03 -5.69
N THR A 90 -13.13 -16.90 -4.72
CA THR A 90 -14.24 -17.84 -4.50
C THR A 90 -15.48 -17.12 -3.97
N ASN A 91 -16.67 -17.65 -4.27
CA ASN A 91 -17.91 -17.10 -3.73
C ASN A 91 -18.30 -17.86 -2.46
N VAL A 92 -18.51 -17.12 -1.38
CA VAL A 92 -18.92 -17.65 -0.08
C VAL A 92 -20.35 -17.21 0.21
N ALA A 93 -21.24 -18.18 0.38
CA ALA A 93 -22.60 -17.89 0.85
C ALA A 93 -22.53 -17.33 2.27
N TYR A 94 -22.96 -16.09 2.44
CA TYR A 94 -22.99 -15.36 3.69
C TYR A 94 -24.44 -15.05 4.06
N SER A 95 -24.74 -15.17 5.36
CA SER A 95 -26.05 -14.79 5.89
C SER A 95 -25.75 -13.86 7.04
N PRO A 96 -25.87 -12.53 6.82
CA PRO A 96 -25.58 -11.56 7.87
C PRO A 96 -26.51 -11.80 9.06
N PRO A 97 -26.04 -11.53 10.29
CA PRO A 97 -26.91 -11.59 11.45
C PRO A 97 -28.09 -10.63 11.23
N PRO A 98 -29.31 -10.99 11.68
CA PRO A 98 -30.46 -10.13 11.53
C PRO A 98 -30.16 -8.77 12.17
N THR A 99 -30.44 -7.68 11.44
CA THR A 99 -30.35 -6.34 12.01
C THR A 99 -31.24 -6.30 13.26
N PRO A 100 -30.70 -5.93 14.44
CA PRO A 100 -31.52 -5.87 15.64
C PRO A 100 -32.70 -4.94 15.34
N THR A 101 -33.92 -5.44 15.55
CA THR A 101 -35.10 -4.57 15.44
C THR A 101 -34.92 -3.46 16.47
N PRO A 102 -35.02 -2.18 16.09
CA PRO A 102 -34.89 -1.09 17.05
C PRO A 102 -35.89 -1.36 18.18
N THR A 103 -35.36 -1.60 19.37
CA THR A 103 -36.19 -1.69 20.57
C THR A 103 -36.73 -0.29 20.79
N GLU A 104 -38.04 -0.13 20.87
CA GLU A 104 -38.63 1.17 21.17
C GLU A 104 -37.95 1.71 22.44
N THR A 105 -37.23 2.82 22.30
CA THR A 105 -36.60 3.48 23.43
C THR A 105 -37.72 3.86 24.38
N PRO A 106 -37.76 3.33 25.62
CA PRO A 106 -38.76 3.76 26.58
C PRO A 106 -38.61 5.28 26.76
N THR A 107 -39.72 6.00 26.61
CA THR A 107 -39.77 7.45 26.85
C THR A 107 -39.13 7.75 28.21
N PRO A 108 -38.12 8.64 28.28
CA PRO A 108 -37.37 8.87 29.50
C PRO A 108 -38.33 9.36 30.60
N THR A 109 -38.38 8.62 31.70
CA THR A 109 -38.95 9.12 32.95
C THR A 109 -37.92 10.07 33.58
N PRO A 110 -38.29 11.31 33.96
CA PRO A 110 -37.34 12.25 34.54
C PRO A 110 -36.70 11.66 35.80
N THR A 111 -35.40 11.39 35.71
CA THR A 111 -34.62 10.82 36.81
C THR A 111 -33.93 11.95 37.56
N ALA A 112 -34.12 11.98 38.88
CA ALA A 112 -33.49 12.95 39.76
C ALA A 112 -31.96 12.73 39.79
N THR A 113 -31.21 13.82 39.61
CA THR A 113 -29.75 13.86 39.65
C THR A 113 -29.25 13.54 41.06
N GLU A 114 -28.65 12.37 41.24
CA GLU A 114 -27.88 12.03 42.43
C GLU A 114 -26.38 12.01 42.08
N VAL A 115 -25.60 12.74 42.86
CA VAL A 115 -24.16 12.95 42.64
C VAL A 115 -23.41 11.84 43.37
N ALA A 116 -22.79 10.92 42.63
CA ALA A 116 -21.95 9.87 43.19
C ALA A 116 -20.51 9.98 42.68
N SER A 117 -19.58 9.91 43.63
CA SER A 117 -18.13 10.08 43.48
C SER A 117 -17.46 8.86 42.84
N THR A 118 -16.49 9.12 41.98
CA THR A 118 -15.64 8.13 41.28
C THR A 118 -14.51 7.62 42.19
N PRO A 119 -14.36 6.30 42.41
CA PRO A 119 -13.12 5.68 42.85
C PRO A 119 -12.22 5.34 41.66
N ALA A 120 -10.91 5.55 41.83
CA ALA A 120 -9.88 5.25 40.84
C ALA A 120 -9.72 3.74 40.62
N GLU A 121 -9.72 3.31 39.35
CA GLU A 121 -9.53 1.93 38.91
C GLU A 121 -8.10 1.75 38.37
N ALA A 122 -7.45 0.67 38.82
CA ALA A 122 -6.05 0.36 38.55
C ALA A 122 -5.85 -0.26 37.16
N LEU A 123 -4.73 0.10 36.52
CA LEU A 123 -4.27 -0.45 35.24
C LEU A 123 -3.79 -1.90 35.41
N PRO A 124 -4.07 -2.82 34.46
CA PRO A 124 -3.45 -4.13 34.45
C PRO A 124 -2.00 -4.10 33.94
N ASP A 125 -1.22 -5.04 34.47
CA ASP A 125 0.21 -5.27 34.25
C ASP A 125 0.60 -5.50 32.78
N THR A 126 1.75 -4.92 32.44
CA THR A 126 2.49 -5.08 31.19
C THR A 126 2.97 -6.53 30.99
N VAL A 127 2.67 -7.10 29.83
CA VAL A 127 3.21 -8.40 29.38
C VAL A 127 4.58 -8.16 28.73
N GLN A 128 5.63 -8.80 29.27
CA GLN A 128 6.94 -8.85 28.62
C GLN A 128 6.96 -9.95 27.54
N VAL A 129 7.33 -9.57 26.32
CA VAL A 129 7.67 -10.51 25.24
C VAL A 129 9.19 -10.56 25.16
N SER A 130 9.73 -11.78 25.18
CA SER A 130 11.16 -12.05 25.07
C SER A 130 11.60 -11.89 23.62
N GLU A 131 12.60 -11.04 23.41
CA GLU A 131 13.33 -10.86 22.16
C GLU A 131 14.09 -12.15 21.82
N ALA A 132 13.78 -12.75 20.66
CA ALA A 132 14.58 -13.82 20.11
C ALA A 132 15.70 -13.19 19.29
N GLU A 133 16.96 -13.54 19.60
CA GLU A 133 18.11 -13.11 18.79
C GLU A 133 18.01 -13.77 17.42
N VAL A 134 17.57 -12.98 16.44
CA VAL A 134 17.59 -13.33 15.02
C VAL A 134 19.03 -13.20 14.57
N ASP A 135 19.62 -14.33 14.20
CA ASP A 135 20.92 -14.40 13.52
C ASP A 135 20.85 -13.51 12.28
N THR A 136 21.60 -12.41 12.29
CA THR A 136 21.62 -11.46 11.19
C THR A 136 22.19 -12.17 9.97
N PRO A 137 21.45 -12.31 8.85
CA PRO A 137 22.01 -12.90 7.66
C PRO A 137 23.23 -12.09 7.23
N THR A 138 24.32 -12.80 6.93
CA THR A 138 25.52 -12.20 6.34
C THR A 138 25.11 -11.58 5.02
N ALA A 139 25.18 -10.25 4.93
CA ALA A 139 24.90 -9.49 3.71
C ALA A 139 25.63 -10.14 2.53
N ILE A 140 24.86 -10.61 1.55
CA ILE A 140 25.41 -11.01 0.27
C ILE A 140 25.74 -9.68 -0.40
N GLU A 141 27.02 -9.40 -0.59
CA GLU A 141 27.45 -8.25 -1.39
C GLU A 141 27.05 -8.54 -2.85
N THR A 142 25.82 -8.18 -3.22
CA THR A 142 25.45 -8.01 -4.61
C THR A 142 26.41 -6.95 -5.14
N GLU A 143 27.27 -7.31 -6.09
CA GLU A 143 28.09 -6.30 -6.78
C GLU A 143 27.11 -5.34 -7.46
N THR A 144 26.84 -4.22 -6.79
CA THR A 144 26.21 -3.01 -7.33
C THR A 144 27.11 -2.47 -8.42
N GLY A 145 27.12 -3.16 -9.55
CA GLY A 145 27.62 -2.60 -10.79
C GLY A 145 26.86 -1.30 -11.02
N ASP A 146 27.60 -0.26 -11.40
CA ASP A 146 27.08 1.04 -11.83
C ASP A 146 25.94 0.82 -12.84
N GLN A 147 24.69 0.86 -12.35
CA GLN A 147 23.52 0.67 -13.20
C GLN A 147 23.32 1.97 -13.95
N GLY A 148 23.31 1.88 -15.28
CA GLY A 148 23.01 3.04 -16.12
C GLY A 148 21.58 3.54 -15.93
N PRO A 149 21.26 4.76 -16.40
CA PRO A 149 19.93 5.34 -16.26
C PRO A 149 18.81 4.47 -16.85
N GLU A 150 19.08 3.73 -17.94
CA GLU A 150 18.10 2.83 -18.59
C GLU A 150 17.54 1.75 -17.64
N TYR A 151 18.33 1.32 -16.64
CA TYR A 151 17.88 0.37 -15.62
C TYR A 151 16.80 1.01 -14.73
N TYR A 152 17.07 2.19 -14.19
CA TYR A 152 16.15 2.90 -13.31
C TYR A 152 14.92 3.43 -14.05
N GLU A 153 15.06 3.86 -15.31
CA GLU A 153 13.92 4.20 -16.19
C GLU A 153 12.95 3.01 -16.30
N THR A 154 13.50 1.81 -16.53
CA THR A 154 12.71 0.57 -16.61
C THR A 154 12.04 0.24 -15.28
N LEU A 155 12.75 0.39 -14.15
CA LEU A 155 12.19 0.16 -12.82
C LEU A 155 11.04 1.12 -12.51
N ILE A 156 11.23 2.43 -12.72
CA ILE A 156 10.19 3.44 -12.50
C ILE A 156 8.97 3.13 -13.36
N GLN A 157 9.17 2.88 -14.65
CA GLN A 157 8.06 2.57 -15.56
C GLN A 157 7.31 1.29 -15.14
N ALA A 158 8.03 0.23 -14.77
CA ALA A 158 7.44 -1.04 -14.37
C ALA A 158 6.64 -0.91 -13.07
N GLY A 159 7.23 -0.30 -12.03
CA GLY A 159 6.57 -0.10 -10.74
C GLY A 159 5.27 0.70 -10.88
N LEU A 160 5.31 1.80 -11.64
CA LEU A 160 4.13 2.63 -11.88
C LEU A 160 3.06 1.92 -12.72
N SER A 161 3.47 1.15 -13.74
CA SER A 161 2.53 0.37 -14.54
C SER A 161 1.83 -0.71 -13.72
N ASN A 162 2.53 -1.35 -12.77
CA ASN A 162 1.96 -2.33 -11.85
C ASN A 162 0.91 -1.70 -10.92
N GLU A 163 1.11 -0.45 -10.52
CA GLU A 163 0.17 0.33 -9.71
C GLU A 163 -0.99 0.94 -10.54
N GLY A 164 -1.05 0.67 -11.84
CA GLY A 164 -2.12 1.12 -12.72
C GLY A 164 -1.96 2.54 -13.25
N VAL A 165 -0.79 3.16 -13.09
CA VAL A 165 -0.44 4.43 -13.74
C VAL A 165 -0.08 4.14 -15.20
N ALA A 166 -0.76 4.81 -16.14
CA ALA A 166 -0.49 4.64 -17.57
C ALA A 166 0.72 5.48 -18.01
N VAL A 167 1.92 4.99 -17.73
CA VAL A 167 3.19 5.64 -18.13
C VAL A 167 3.38 5.54 -19.65
N GLU A 168 3.58 6.69 -20.30
CA GLU A 168 3.84 6.79 -21.74
C GLU A 168 5.34 6.75 -22.06
N SER A 169 6.15 7.44 -21.25
CA SER A 169 7.60 7.54 -21.42
C SER A 169 8.31 7.81 -20.09
N VAL A 170 9.53 7.27 -19.97
CA VAL A 170 10.51 7.64 -18.94
C VAL A 170 11.87 7.72 -19.64
N ASP A 171 12.51 8.89 -19.62
CA ASP A 171 13.78 9.13 -20.30
C ASP A 171 14.70 10.01 -19.44
N THR A 172 15.98 9.65 -19.34
CA THR A 172 17.00 10.48 -18.67
C THR A 172 17.79 11.25 -19.70
N THR A 173 17.86 12.58 -19.55
CA THR A 173 18.72 13.42 -20.38
C THR A 173 19.43 14.45 -19.53
N ALA A 174 20.77 14.51 -19.68
CA ALA A 174 21.62 15.50 -19.01
C ALA A 174 21.50 15.52 -17.47
N GLY A 175 21.15 14.38 -16.86
CA GLY A 175 21.03 14.23 -15.41
C GLY A 175 19.61 14.40 -14.87
N SER A 176 18.68 14.91 -15.67
CA SER A 176 17.26 15.00 -15.28
C SER A 176 16.46 13.84 -15.88
N THR A 177 15.51 13.33 -15.11
CA THR A 177 14.53 12.32 -15.53
C THR A 177 13.29 13.03 -16.06
N TYR A 178 12.75 12.57 -17.18
CA TYR A 178 11.52 13.07 -17.76
C TYR A 178 10.51 11.93 -17.81
N LEU A 179 9.32 12.15 -17.24
CA LEU A 179 8.27 11.15 -17.19
C LEU A 179 6.95 11.74 -17.72
N GLU A 180 6.30 11.02 -18.62
CA GLU A 180 4.94 11.36 -19.08
C GLU A 180 3.98 10.24 -18.71
N TYR A 181 2.83 10.58 -18.13
CA TYR A 181 1.78 9.59 -17.85
C TYR A 181 0.38 10.13 -18.13
N THR A 182 -0.51 9.23 -18.52
CA THR A 182 -1.93 9.52 -18.73
C THR A 182 -2.72 9.25 -17.46
N THR A 183 -3.41 10.27 -16.94
CA THR A 183 -4.31 10.11 -15.80
C THR A 183 -5.77 9.93 -16.22
N ILE A 184 -6.49 9.10 -15.46
CA ILE A 184 -7.95 9.00 -15.49
C ILE A 184 -8.61 9.69 -14.29
N SER A 185 -7.80 10.29 -13.42
CA SER A 185 -8.25 10.98 -12.21
C SER A 185 -9.14 12.15 -12.57
N THR A 186 -10.31 12.23 -11.93
CA THR A 186 -11.30 13.31 -12.17
C THR A 186 -11.42 14.26 -10.99
N THR A 187 -10.73 13.98 -9.89
CA THR A 187 -10.70 14.81 -8.69
C THR A 187 -9.28 15.19 -8.33
N GLN A 188 -9.12 16.33 -7.65
CA GLN A 188 -7.82 16.78 -7.16
C GLN A 188 -7.21 15.80 -6.15
N GLY A 189 -8.03 15.13 -5.35
CA GLY A 189 -7.56 14.15 -4.37
C GLY A 189 -6.97 12.91 -5.02
N ASP A 190 -7.65 12.39 -6.05
CA ASP A 190 -7.16 11.23 -6.81
C ASP A 190 -5.86 11.58 -7.54
N LEU A 191 -5.82 12.73 -8.20
CA LEU A 191 -4.61 13.22 -8.87
C LEU A 191 -3.44 13.41 -7.89
N ALA A 192 -3.70 13.99 -6.71
CA ALA A 192 -2.65 14.16 -5.70
C ALA A 192 -2.11 12.82 -5.19
N SER A 193 -2.97 11.81 -5.06
CA SER A 193 -2.55 10.44 -4.70
C SER A 193 -1.67 9.83 -5.79
N GLU A 194 -2.04 10.02 -7.06
CA GLU A 194 -1.28 9.55 -8.22
C GLU A 194 0.09 10.24 -8.33
N ILE A 195 0.15 11.56 -8.10
CA ILE A 195 1.41 12.32 -8.02
C ILE A 195 2.30 11.79 -6.90
N GLY A 196 1.74 11.52 -5.72
CA GLY A 196 2.48 10.96 -4.59
C GLY A 196 3.10 9.59 -4.91
N MET A 197 2.37 8.75 -5.64
CA MET A 197 2.84 7.44 -6.11
C MET A 197 4.00 7.56 -7.10
N VAL A 198 3.87 8.45 -8.10
CA VAL A 198 4.93 8.74 -9.08
C VAL A 198 6.19 9.28 -8.39
N ALA A 199 6.03 10.23 -7.47
CA ALA A 199 7.15 10.76 -6.69
C ALA A 199 7.81 9.69 -5.81
N GLY A 200 7.03 8.77 -5.24
CA GLY A 200 7.54 7.64 -4.46
C GLY A 200 8.39 6.69 -5.29
N ALA A 201 7.98 6.38 -6.52
CA ALA A 201 8.77 5.54 -7.44
C ALA A 201 10.12 6.17 -7.78
N TYR A 202 10.15 7.49 -7.98
CA TYR A 202 11.42 8.19 -8.18
C TYR A 202 12.28 8.19 -6.91
N ALA A 203 11.68 8.42 -5.74
CA ALA A 203 12.41 8.33 -4.49
C ALA A 203 13.02 6.95 -4.25
N PHE A 204 12.33 5.86 -4.65
CA PHE A 204 12.90 4.52 -4.65
C PHE A 204 14.22 4.46 -5.41
N ALA A 205 14.18 4.87 -6.68
CA ALA A 205 15.32 4.78 -7.57
C ALA A 205 16.50 5.58 -7.00
N ILE A 206 16.26 6.78 -6.46
CA ILE A 206 17.30 7.57 -5.78
C ILE A 206 17.89 6.81 -4.57
N GLY A 207 17.06 6.13 -3.79
CA GLY A 207 17.50 5.31 -2.64
C GLY A 207 18.36 4.10 -3.04
N ASP A 208 18.12 3.55 -4.22
CA ASP A 208 18.87 2.44 -4.81
C ASP A 208 20.16 2.88 -5.54
N GLY A 209 20.43 4.19 -5.57
CA GLY A 209 21.65 4.76 -6.14
C GLY A 209 21.50 5.33 -7.54
N TYR A 210 20.27 5.60 -8.00
CA TYR A 210 20.05 6.33 -9.24
C TYR A 210 20.60 7.76 -9.17
N GLU A 211 21.54 8.08 -10.04
CA GLU A 211 22.12 9.42 -10.13
C GLU A 211 21.29 10.32 -11.09
N SER A 212 20.21 10.91 -10.56
CA SER A 212 19.46 11.97 -11.25
C SER A 212 19.35 13.22 -10.36
N SER A 213 19.31 14.42 -10.94
CA SER A 213 19.18 15.69 -10.22
C SER A 213 17.74 16.03 -9.82
N ASP A 214 16.81 15.66 -10.70
CA ASP A 214 15.38 15.97 -10.61
C ASP A 214 14.60 15.05 -11.56
N MET A 215 13.32 14.88 -11.27
CA MET A 215 12.35 14.31 -12.21
C MET A 215 11.31 15.37 -12.58
N GLN A 216 11.20 15.65 -13.87
CA GLN A 216 10.17 16.50 -14.45
C GLN A 216 9.06 15.61 -14.99
N VAL A 217 7.83 15.86 -14.55
CA VAL A 217 6.69 15.03 -14.87
C VAL A 217 5.64 15.83 -15.63
N THR A 218 5.18 15.28 -16.75
CA THR A 218 4.04 15.78 -17.52
C THR A 218 2.84 14.87 -17.30
N VAL A 219 1.74 15.46 -16.83
CA VAL A 219 0.46 14.77 -16.66
C VAL A 219 -0.40 15.01 -17.89
N LEU A 220 -0.80 13.91 -18.54
CA LEU A 220 -1.65 13.92 -19.72
C LEU A 220 -3.08 13.53 -19.35
N GLY A 221 -4.07 14.20 -19.93
CA GLY A 221 -5.46 13.77 -19.91
C GLY A 221 -5.72 12.60 -20.84
N ALA A 222 -6.90 11.98 -20.74
CA ALA A 222 -7.29 10.81 -21.53
C ALA A 222 -7.28 11.01 -23.06
N ASP A 223 -7.25 12.26 -23.55
CA ASP A 223 -7.12 12.62 -24.96
C ASP A 223 -5.68 12.93 -25.39
N GLY A 224 -4.71 12.76 -24.48
CA GLY A 224 -3.30 13.07 -24.68
C GLY A 224 -2.96 14.56 -24.55
N SER A 225 -3.90 15.41 -24.12
CA SER A 225 -3.60 16.81 -23.82
C SER A 225 -2.84 16.93 -22.50
N GLU A 226 -1.86 17.83 -22.44
CA GLU A 226 -1.20 18.19 -21.18
C GLU A 226 -2.20 18.90 -20.26
N ILE A 227 -2.31 18.43 -19.02
CA ILE A 227 -3.18 19.05 -18.00
C ILE A 227 -2.37 19.66 -16.85
N GLY A 228 -1.10 19.28 -16.72
CA GLY A 228 -0.17 19.94 -15.82
C GLY A 228 1.22 19.31 -15.82
N THR A 229 2.15 20.00 -15.18
CA THR A 229 3.52 19.54 -14.96
C THR A 229 3.91 19.73 -13.50
N TYR A 230 4.80 18.88 -12.99
CA TYR A 230 5.38 19.03 -11.66
C TYR A 230 6.82 18.50 -11.62
N GLU A 231 7.54 18.81 -10.55
CA GLU A 231 8.94 18.46 -10.37
C GLU A 231 9.15 17.73 -9.04
N VAL A 232 10.01 16.71 -9.06
CA VAL A 232 10.48 15.99 -7.87
C VAL A 232 11.99 16.17 -7.76
N GLN A 233 12.44 16.96 -6.79
CA GLN A 233 13.88 17.17 -6.55
C GLN A 233 14.50 15.93 -5.88
N SER A 234 15.68 15.50 -6.33
CA SER A 234 16.38 14.36 -5.72
C SER A 234 16.75 14.62 -4.26
N GLU A 235 17.06 15.87 -3.89
CA GLU A 235 17.30 16.25 -2.49
C GLU A 235 16.09 15.90 -1.59
N TRP A 236 14.86 16.05 -2.09
CA TRP A 236 13.67 15.72 -1.31
C TRP A 236 13.47 14.21 -1.19
N ALA A 237 13.76 13.47 -2.27
CA ALA A 237 13.76 12.01 -2.26
C ALA A 237 14.79 11.46 -1.27
N GLU A 238 16.02 11.99 -1.27
CA GLU A 238 17.07 11.63 -0.32
C GLU A 238 16.65 11.91 1.14
N GLN A 239 16.09 13.10 1.41
CA GLN A 239 15.57 13.45 2.74
C GLN A 239 14.46 12.49 3.18
N TYR A 240 13.57 12.11 2.27
CA TYR A 240 12.49 11.16 2.54
C TYR A 240 13.06 9.77 2.86
N ASN A 241 13.96 9.25 2.02
CA ASN A 241 14.59 7.94 2.21
C ASN A 241 15.43 7.86 3.49
N ASN A 242 16.05 8.96 3.89
CA ASN A 242 16.81 9.07 5.14
C ASN A 242 15.92 9.32 6.38
N GLY A 243 14.60 9.44 6.20
CA GLY A 243 13.65 9.72 7.29
C GLY A 243 13.76 11.12 7.88
N GLU A 244 14.39 12.06 7.16
CA GLU A 244 14.52 13.46 7.56
C GLU A 244 13.22 14.25 7.35
N ILE A 245 12.42 13.84 6.36
CA ILE A 245 11.06 14.32 6.13
C ILE A 245 10.10 13.14 6.07
N THR A 246 8.86 13.36 6.51
CA THR A 246 7.79 12.38 6.40
C THR A 246 7.29 12.27 4.94
N GLY A 247 6.61 11.17 4.61
CA GLY A 247 5.98 11.03 3.29
C GLY A 247 4.93 12.10 3.00
N GLU A 248 4.26 12.63 4.03
CA GLU A 248 3.33 13.77 3.89
C GLU A 248 4.09 15.05 3.51
N GLU A 249 5.18 15.37 4.18
CA GLU A 249 6.01 16.54 3.85
C GLU A 249 6.63 16.41 2.45
N PHE A 250 7.10 15.22 2.08
CA PHE A 250 7.59 14.94 0.72
C PHE A 250 6.52 15.20 -0.33
N SER A 251 5.33 14.62 -0.15
CA SER A 251 4.19 14.79 -1.07
C SER A 251 3.75 16.24 -1.20
N ILE A 252 3.72 16.99 -0.09
CA ILE A 252 3.38 18.41 -0.09
C ILE A 252 4.37 19.21 -0.94
N ARG A 253 5.69 18.99 -0.79
CA ARG A 253 6.71 19.71 -1.58
C ARG A 253 6.55 19.46 -3.07
N VAL A 254 6.28 18.22 -3.46
CA VAL A 254 6.04 17.87 -4.87
C VAL A 254 4.77 18.57 -5.37
N LEU A 255 3.67 18.48 -4.63
CA LEU A 255 2.40 19.12 -5.01
C LEU A 255 2.49 20.65 -5.11
N GLU A 256 3.38 21.29 -4.35
CA GLU A 256 3.64 22.74 -4.45
C GLU A 256 4.29 23.15 -5.78
N THR A 257 4.91 22.20 -6.50
CA THR A 257 5.49 22.45 -7.84
C THR A 257 4.49 22.26 -8.98
N LEU A 258 3.27 21.75 -8.68
CA LEU A 258 2.28 21.46 -9.71
C LEU A 258 1.80 22.74 -10.41
N GLU A 259 2.13 22.86 -11.68
CA GLU A 259 1.63 23.88 -12.59
C GLU A 259 0.54 23.27 -13.48
N THR A 260 -0.69 23.75 -13.36
CA THR A 260 -1.81 23.30 -14.21
C THR A 260 -2.08 24.29 -15.33
N GLU A 261 -2.40 23.80 -16.53
CA GLU A 261 -2.91 24.68 -17.58
C GLU A 261 -4.28 25.25 -17.16
N THR A 262 -4.36 26.56 -16.96
CA THR A 262 -5.65 27.25 -16.81
C THR A 262 -6.40 27.21 -18.14
N VAL A 263 -7.39 26.33 -18.25
CA VAL A 263 -8.36 26.26 -19.35
C VAL A 263 -9.26 27.49 -19.38
#